data_AF-A0A7C2ZXJ0-F1
#
_entry.id   AF-A0A7C2ZXJ0-F1
#
_cell.length_a   1.000
_cell.length_b   1.000
_cell.length_c   1.000
_cell.angle_alpha   90.00
_cell.angle_beta   90.00
_cell.angle_gamma   90.00
#
_symmetry.space_group_name_H-M   'P 1'
#
loop_
_entity.id
_entity.type
_entity.pdbx_description
1 polymer ?
#
loop_
_entity_poly.entity_id
_entity_poly.type
_entity_poly.pdbx_seq_one_letter_code
_entity_poly.pdbx_strand_id
1 'polypeptide(L)'
;MKVLFIEARSNKCVDNNIISQLIKRIGKRIALYSTVQYLDCLEKVKKELESKGITVETPKAPLAKYPGQVLGCSVGKSELTSVYIGTGEFHPIAIATTNNRPVIILNPESNTVSELPVETIEKYKRKKELNR
;
A
#
# COMPACT_ATOMS: atom_id res chain seq x y z
N MET A 1 13.16 -15.04 -27.88
CA MET A 1 13.89 -13.79 -27.53
C MET A 1 14.21 -13.85 -26.03
N LYS A 2 15.46 -13.62 -25.62
CA LYS A 2 15.82 -13.61 -24.18
C LYS A 2 15.60 -12.19 -23.65
N VAL A 3 14.92 -12.05 -22.52
CA VAL A 3 14.62 -10.77 -21.87
C VAL A 3 15.10 -10.82 -20.42
N LEU A 4 15.81 -9.79 -19.99
CA LEU A 4 16.24 -9.60 -18.61
C LEU A 4 15.47 -8.43 -18.01
N PHE A 5 14.80 -8.67 -16.88
CA PHE A 5 14.14 -7.64 -16.10
C PHE A 5 15.03 -7.23 -14.94
N ILE A 6 15.27 -5.92 -14.79
CA ILE A 6 16.05 -5.35 -13.68
C ILE A 6 15.11 -4.39 -12.95
N GLU A 7 14.78 -4.69 -11.69
CA GLU A 7 13.95 -3.80 -10.88
C GLU A 7 14.73 -2.56 -10.43
N ALA A 8 14.20 -1.38 -10.74
CA ALA A 8 14.72 -0.11 -10.22
C ALA A 8 14.15 0.17 -8.82
N ARG A 9 14.74 -0.42 -7.78
CA ARG A 9 14.34 -0.17 -6.39
C ARG A 9 14.81 1.20 -5.91
N SER A 10 13.95 1.90 -5.19
CA SER A 10 14.25 3.17 -4.54
C SER A 10 15.02 2.94 -3.24
N ASN A 11 16.01 3.79 -2.98
CA ASN A 11 16.71 3.84 -1.69
C ASN A 11 15.94 4.63 -0.62
N LYS A 12 14.85 5.32 -1.00
CA LYS A 12 14.04 6.12 -0.08
C LYS A 12 13.08 5.25 0.72
N CYS A 13 12.96 5.57 2.00
CA CYS A 13 12.00 4.96 2.89
C CYS A 13 11.55 5.99 3.93
N VAL A 14 10.45 5.69 4.64
CA VAL A 14 9.93 6.53 5.71
C VAL A 14 10.79 6.45 6.97
N ASP A 15 10.78 7.53 7.74
CA ASP A 15 11.46 7.56 9.04
C ASP A 15 10.65 6.87 10.14
N ASN A 16 11.35 6.43 11.19
CA ASN A 16 10.73 5.79 12.37
C ASN A 16 9.69 6.67 13.07
N ASN A 17 9.81 7.99 12.99
CA ASN A 17 8.81 8.91 13.52
C ASN A 17 7.46 8.77 12.78
N ILE A 18 7.50 8.63 11.45
CA ILE A 18 6.29 8.43 10.64
C ILE A 18 5.67 7.06 10.92
N ILE A 19 6.48 6.02 11.10
CA ILE A 19 5.99 4.71 11.53
C ILE A 19 5.30 4.82 12.90
N SER A 20 5.84 5.61 13.82
CA SER A 20 5.23 5.86 15.13
C SER A 20 3.91 6.62 15.03
N GLN A 21 3.78 7.55 14.07
CA GLN A 21 2.51 8.21 13.76
C GLN A 21 1.50 7.26 13.13
N LEU A 22 1.94 6.37 12.24
CA LEU A 22 1.11 5.32 11.64
C LEU A 22 0.50 4.43 12.72
N ILE A 23 1.29 3.98 13.70
CA ILE A 23 0.85 3.09 14.78
C ILE A 23 -0.34 3.68 15.56
N LYS A 24 -0.40 5.01 15.72
CA LYS A 24 -1.53 5.69 16.39
C LYS A 24 -2.84 5.63 15.59
N ARG A 25 -2.78 5.31 14.28
CA ARG A 25 -3.92 5.28 13.35
C ARG A 25 -4.34 3.88 12.94
N ILE A 26 -3.57 2.85 13.30
CA ILE A 26 -3.83 1.45 12.92
C ILE A 26 -4.18 0.57 14.12
N GLY A 27 -4.82 -0.56 13.83
CA GLY A 27 -5.04 -1.62 14.81
C GLY A 27 -3.85 -2.59 14.92
N LYS A 28 -4.04 -3.66 15.69
CA LYS A 28 -3.03 -4.72 15.90
C LYS A 28 -2.74 -5.59 14.67
N ARG A 29 -3.60 -5.53 13.64
CA ARG A 29 -3.48 -6.33 12.41
C ARG A 29 -3.72 -5.43 11.20
N ILE A 30 -2.80 -5.43 10.26
CA ILE A 30 -2.89 -4.62 9.02
C ILE A 30 -2.48 -5.43 7.79
N ALA A 31 -2.89 -4.95 6.62
CA ALA A 31 -2.37 -5.40 5.34
C ALA A 31 -1.47 -4.32 4.73
N LEU A 32 -0.26 -4.68 4.33
CA LEU A 32 0.74 -3.77 3.80
C LEU A 32 0.92 -3.97 2.29
N TYR A 33 0.85 -2.87 1.55
CA TYR A 33 0.93 -2.83 0.09
C TYR A 33 1.96 -1.82 -0.38
N SER A 34 2.56 -2.05 -1.55
CA SER A 34 3.48 -1.11 -2.18
C SER A 34 3.69 -1.40 -3.66
N THR A 35 4.37 -0.51 -4.38
CA THR A 35 4.83 -0.77 -5.76
C THR A 35 6.22 -1.41 -5.75
N VAL A 36 6.65 -1.92 -6.91
CA VAL A 36 7.95 -2.60 -7.04
C VAL A 36 9.14 -1.74 -6.59
N GLN A 37 9.03 -0.41 -6.72
CA GLN A 37 10.07 0.54 -6.39
C GLN A 37 10.34 0.62 -4.88
N TYR A 38 9.34 0.40 -4.03
CA TYR A 38 9.45 0.58 -2.58
C TYR A 38 9.37 -0.73 -1.78
N LEU A 39 9.60 -1.88 -2.43
CA LEU A 39 9.55 -3.19 -1.76
C LEU A 39 10.56 -3.32 -0.60
N ASP A 40 11.74 -2.73 -0.73
CA ASP A 40 12.72 -2.72 0.36
C ASP A 40 12.21 -1.90 1.56
N CYS A 41 11.51 -0.80 1.29
CA CYS A 41 10.87 -0.01 2.33
C CYS A 41 9.69 -0.76 2.96
N LEU A 42 8.91 -1.49 2.17
CA LEU A 42 7.83 -2.35 2.66
C LEU A 42 8.37 -3.39 3.66
N GLU A 43 9.49 -4.03 3.35
CA GLU A 43 10.12 -5.01 4.25
C GLU A 43 10.62 -4.36 5.54
N LYS A 44 11.24 -3.18 5.45
CA LYS A 44 11.69 -2.41 6.64
C LYS A 44 10.52 -2.03 7.54
N VAL A 45 9.46 -1.44 6.96
CA VAL A 45 8.26 -1.04 7.70
C VAL A 45 7.57 -2.26 8.32
N LYS A 46 7.48 -3.38 7.59
CA LYS A 46 6.95 -4.63 8.13
C LYS A 46 7.70 -5.06 9.40
N LYS A 47 9.03 -5.15 9.34
CA LYS A 47 9.87 -5.57 10.49
C LYS A 47 9.69 -4.63 11.69
N GLU A 48 9.63 -3.33 11.44
CA GLU A 48 9.46 -2.31 12.49
C GLU A 48 8.06 -2.35 13.14
N LEU A 49 7.02 -2.72 12.39
CA LEU A 49 5.67 -2.90 12.94
C LEU A 49 5.57 -4.22 13.72
N GLU A 50 6.15 -5.30 13.19
CA GLU A 50 6.17 -6.62 13.85
C GLU A 50 6.97 -6.58 15.16
N SER A 51 8.09 -5.85 15.23
CA SER A 51 8.86 -5.66 16.47
C SER A 51 8.06 -4.94 17.56
N LYS A 52 7.03 -4.19 17.18
CA LYS A 52 6.10 -3.48 18.09
C LYS A 52 4.81 -4.28 18.36
N GLY A 53 4.77 -5.56 17.97
CA GLY A 53 3.65 -6.47 18.25
C GLY A 53 2.46 -6.32 17.30
N ILE A 54 2.64 -5.67 16.15
CA ILE A 54 1.59 -5.55 15.12
C ILE A 54 1.76 -6.69 14.12
N THR A 55 0.70 -7.45 13.87
CA THR A 55 0.69 -8.48 12.82
C THR A 55 0.52 -7.82 11.45
N VAL A 56 1.47 -8.07 10.55
CA VAL A 56 1.46 -7.49 9.20
C VAL A 56 1.25 -8.59 8.15
N GLU A 57 0.14 -8.50 7.42
CA GLU A 57 -0.09 -9.31 6.23
C GLU A 57 0.46 -8.57 4.99
N THR A 58 1.05 -9.31 4.05
CA THR A 58 1.48 -8.77 2.74
C THR A 58 0.78 -9.53 1.61
N PRO A 59 -0.47 -9.17 1.27
CA PRO A 59 -1.27 -9.91 0.30
C PRO A 59 -0.60 -9.89 -1.08
N LYS A 60 -0.56 -11.05 -1.74
CA LYS A 60 0.02 -11.17 -3.08
C LYS A 60 -1.05 -10.97 -4.14
N ALA A 61 -0.89 -9.96 -4.99
CA ALA A 61 -1.77 -9.78 -6.14
C ALA A 61 -1.53 -10.89 -7.19
N PRO A 62 -2.57 -11.39 -7.89
CA PRO A 62 -2.44 -12.49 -8.85
C PRO A 62 -1.39 -12.28 -9.95
N LEU A 63 -1.26 -11.05 -10.44
CA LEU A 63 -0.31 -10.70 -11.51
C LEU A 63 1.02 -10.14 -10.98
N ALA A 64 1.16 -9.97 -9.67
CA ALA A 64 2.36 -9.42 -9.08
C ALA A 64 3.39 -10.52 -8.75
N LYS A 65 4.66 -10.19 -8.93
CA LYS A 65 5.78 -11.09 -8.64
C LYS A 65 5.98 -11.24 -7.12
N TYR A 66 5.89 -10.13 -6.38
CA TYR A 66 6.26 -10.06 -4.97
C TYR A 66 5.05 -9.95 -4.02
N PRO A 67 5.15 -10.46 -2.78
CA PRO A 67 4.13 -10.23 -1.74
C PRO A 67 3.99 -8.73 -1.41
N GLY A 68 2.76 -8.27 -1.16
CA GLY A 68 2.47 -6.86 -0.91
C GLY A 68 2.60 -5.96 -2.14
N GLN A 69 3.11 -6.47 -3.27
CA GLN A 69 3.20 -5.68 -4.50
C GLN A 69 1.81 -5.51 -5.12
N VAL A 70 1.44 -4.26 -5.40
CA VAL A 70 0.25 -3.90 -6.17
C VAL A 70 0.63 -3.43 -7.56
N LEU A 71 -0.27 -3.71 -8.50
CA LEU A 71 -0.23 -3.22 -9.87
C LEU A 71 -1.53 -2.45 -10.12
N GLY A 72 -1.54 -1.57 -11.13
CA GLY A 72 -2.74 -0.82 -11.49
C GLY A 72 -3.96 -1.68 -11.82
N CYS A 73 -3.73 -2.90 -12.31
CA CYS A 73 -4.77 -3.87 -12.68
C CYS A 73 -4.90 -5.05 -11.70
N SER A 74 -4.06 -5.14 -10.66
CA SER A 74 -4.01 -6.32 -9.80
C SER A 74 -3.69 -5.94 -8.36
N VAL A 75 -4.62 -6.27 -7.46
CA VAL A 75 -4.53 -6.01 -6.03
C VAL A 75 -4.76 -7.32 -5.27
N GLY A 76 -3.89 -7.61 -4.30
CA GLY A 76 -4.11 -8.72 -3.37
C GLY A 76 -5.25 -8.39 -2.41
N LYS A 77 -6.15 -9.33 -2.18
CA LYS A 77 -7.30 -9.10 -1.29
C LYS A 77 -6.90 -9.26 0.17
N SER A 78 -7.41 -8.40 1.04
CA SER A 78 -7.36 -8.59 2.49
C SER A 78 -8.55 -7.89 3.15
N GLU A 79 -8.99 -8.43 4.28
CA GLU A 79 -10.06 -7.87 5.11
C GLU A 79 -9.52 -6.90 6.17
N LEU A 80 -8.20 -6.77 6.28
CA LEU A 80 -7.53 -5.92 7.26
C LEU A 80 -7.48 -4.45 6.80
N THR A 81 -7.27 -3.54 7.76
CA THR A 81 -6.94 -2.14 7.45
C THR A 81 -5.71 -2.09 6.55
N SER A 82 -5.83 -1.41 5.43
CA SER A 82 -4.81 -1.39 4.39
C SER A 82 -3.88 -0.19 4.57
N VAL A 83 -2.58 -0.44 4.53
CA VAL A 83 -1.53 0.57 4.52
C VAL A 83 -0.79 0.45 3.19
N TYR A 84 -0.72 1.54 2.43
CA TYR A 84 0.00 1.62 1.17
C TYR A 84 1.26 2.47 1.32
N ILE A 85 2.40 1.92 0.94
CA ILE A 85 3.68 2.62 0.88
C ILE A 85 3.96 3.03 -0.57
N GLY A 86 4.00 4.33 -0.82
CA GLY A 86 4.34 4.86 -2.13
C GLY A 86 3.76 6.23 -2.38
N THR A 87 3.75 6.63 -3.64
CA THR A 87 3.25 7.93 -4.09
C THR A 87 1.95 7.79 -4.88
N GLY A 88 1.23 8.92 -4.98
CA GLY A 88 -0.01 9.04 -5.73
C GLY A 88 -1.20 8.30 -5.09
N GLU A 89 -2.39 8.56 -5.63
CA GLU A 89 -3.65 8.02 -5.08
C GLU A 89 -4.22 6.85 -5.90
N PHE A 90 -3.69 6.60 -7.09
CA PHE A 90 -4.22 5.60 -8.01
C PHE A 90 -4.25 4.17 -7.41
N HIS A 91 -3.14 3.70 -6.85
CA HIS A 91 -3.09 2.39 -6.19
C HIS A 91 -3.91 2.34 -4.88
N PRO A 92 -3.83 3.35 -3.99
CA PRO A 92 -4.74 3.45 -2.85
C PRO A 92 -6.23 3.33 -3.21
N ILE A 93 -6.68 4.01 -4.26
CA ILE A 93 -8.07 3.93 -4.74
C ILE A 93 -8.41 2.50 -5.18
N ALA A 94 -7.50 1.85 -5.92
CA ALA A 94 -7.69 0.46 -6.34
C ALA A 94 -7.76 -0.51 -5.15
N ILE A 95 -6.91 -0.32 -4.13
CA ILE A 95 -6.93 -1.10 -2.89
C ILE A 95 -8.23 -0.88 -2.12
N ALA A 96 -8.61 0.37 -1.91
CA ALA A 96 -9.82 0.74 -1.19
C ALA A 96 -11.06 0.18 -1.86
N THR A 97 -11.12 0.23 -3.19
CA THR A 97 -12.27 -0.29 -3.97
C THR A 97 -12.30 -1.82 -3.99
N THR A 98 -11.14 -2.48 -4.05
CA THR A 98 -11.05 -3.95 -4.09
C THR A 98 -11.40 -4.58 -2.75
N ASN A 99 -10.90 -4.00 -1.65
CA ASN A 99 -11.08 -4.52 -0.30
C ASN A 99 -12.31 -3.92 0.41
N ASN A 100 -12.89 -2.85 -0.13
CA ASN A 100 -13.96 -2.06 0.50
C ASN A 100 -13.61 -1.62 1.93
N ARG A 101 -12.37 -1.15 2.11
CA ARG A 101 -11.78 -0.74 3.40
C ARG A 101 -11.03 0.59 3.23
N PRO A 102 -10.88 1.39 4.30
CA PRO A 102 -10.04 2.59 4.28
C PRO A 102 -8.57 2.22 4.04
N VAL A 103 -7.86 3.14 3.40
CA VAL A 103 -6.43 3.00 3.08
C VAL A 103 -5.67 4.17 3.68
N ILE A 104 -4.66 3.85 4.48
CA ILE A 104 -3.67 4.81 4.98
C ILE A 104 -2.50 4.81 4.00
N ILE A 105 -2.03 6.00 3.63
CA ILE A 105 -0.93 6.20 2.69
C ILE A 105 0.30 6.65 3.48
N LEU A 106 1.38 5.89 3.33
CA LEU A 106 2.73 6.28 3.74
C LEU A 106 3.49 6.71 2.50
N ASN A 107 3.90 7.97 2.46
CA ASN A 107 4.66 8.51 1.33
C ASN A 107 6.15 8.57 1.66
N PRO A 108 7.02 7.73 1.06
CA PRO A 108 8.47 7.76 1.29
C PRO A 108 9.18 8.99 0.74
N GLU A 109 8.56 9.72 -0.20
CA GLU A 109 9.16 10.91 -0.81
C GLU A 109 8.95 12.14 0.06
N SER A 110 7.73 12.36 0.55
CA SER A 110 7.40 13.49 1.43
C SER A 110 7.54 13.17 2.91
N ASN A 111 7.77 11.90 3.25
CA ASN A 111 7.85 11.41 4.62
C ASN A 111 6.61 11.79 5.45
N THR A 112 5.43 11.48 4.92
CA THR A 112 4.14 11.81 5.54
C THR A 112 3.24 10.58 5.64
N VAL A 113 2.31 10.63 6.61
CA VAL A 113 1.19 9.70 6.72
C VAL A 113 -0.12 10.46 6.46
N SER A 114 -0.94 9.94 5.56
CA SER A 114 -2.26 10.49 5.24
C SER A 114 -3.28 9.38 5.08
N GLU A 115 -4.56 9.74 5.03
CA GLU A 115 -5.65 8.81 4.74
C GLU A 115 -6.27 9.16 3.40
N LEU A 116 -6.67 8.14 2.63
CA LEU A 116 -7.34 8.36 1.37
C LEU A 116 -8.73 8.97 1.62
N PRO A 117 -9.07 10.14 1.05
CA PRO A 117 -10.39 10.76 1.27
C PRO A 117 -11.53 9.88 0.74
N VAL A 118 -12.60 9.76 1.52
CA VAL A 118 -13.79 8.97 1.14
C VAL A 118 -14.41 9.48 -0.15
N GLU A 119 -14.48 10.80 -0.32
CA GLU A 119 -14.99 11.49 -1.51
C GLU A 119 -14.26 11.04 -2.78
N THR A 120 -12.94 10.81 -2.71
CA THR A 120 -12.12 10.36 -3.84
C THR A 120 -12.53 8.96 -4.27
N ILE A 121 -12.81 8.07 -3.30
CA ILE A 121 -13.26 6.70 -3.56
C ILE A 121 -14.66 6.70 -4.19
N GLU A 122 -15.58 7.50 -3.65
CA GLU A 122 -16.96 7.60 -4.16
C GLU A 122 -17.01 8.17 -5.57
N LYS A 123 -16.25 9.25 -5.82
CA LYS A 123 -16.12 9.85 -7.16
C LYS A 123 -15.58 8.84 -8.18
N TYR A 124 -14.62 8.01 -7.77
CA TYR A 124 -14.09 6.95 -8.64
C TYR A 124 -15.13 5.86 -8.91
N LYS A 125 -15.83 5.38 -7.88
CA LYS A 125 -16.93 4.40 -8.03
C LYS A 125 -18.01 4.92 -8.98
N ARG A 126 -18.48 6.15 -8.78
CA ARG A 126 -19.50 6.79 -9.63
C ARG A 126 -19.05 6.91 -11.09
N LYS A 127 -17.81 7.34 -11.34
CA LYS A 127 -17.27 7.42 -12.71
C LYS A 127 -17.21 6.04 -13.37
N LYS A 128 -16.85 5.00 -12.63
CA LYS A 128 -16.77 3.64 -13.15
C LYS A 128 -18.16 3.08 -13.48
N GLU A 129 -19.19 3.43 -12.71
CA GLU A 129 -20.58 3.07 -12.99
C GLU A 129 -21.14 3.80 -14.22
N LEU A 130 -20.81 5.08 -14.40
CA LEU A 130 -21.23 5.89 -15.56
C LEU A 130 -20.60 5.43 -16.88
N ASN A 131 -19.42 4.81 -16.83
CA ASN A 131 -18.66 4.37 -18.01
C ASN A 131 -18.87 2.88 -18.32
N ARG A 132 -19.87 2.24 -17.70
CA ARG A 132 -20.15 0.81 -17.82
C ARG A 132 -21.43 0.59 -18.61
#